data_AF-A0A925ERY0-F1
#
_entry.id   AF-A0A925ERY0-F1
#
_cell.length_a   1.000
_cell.length_b   1.000
_cell.length_c   1.000
_cell.angle_alpha   90.00
_cell.angle_beta   90.00
_cell.angle_gamma   90.00
#
_symmetry.space_group_name_H-M   'P 1'
#
loop_
_entity.id
_entity.type
_entity.pdbx_description
1 polymer ?
#
loop_
_entity_poly.entity_id
_entity_poly.type
_entity_poly.pdbx_seq_one_letter_code
_entity_poly.pdbx_strand_id
1 'polypeptide(L)'
;MNLQRIKLLTQLSIGELEERISMLENLYSQAPADSQPDLIDEIGDYLKAHDLRSQVDAGVDFNRALRDLARRMRSFGRVISTPYSEWLSKAASDPTPENAKIDQYPD
;
A
#
# COMPACT_ATOMS: atom_id res chain seq x y z
N MET A 1 -7.30 -7.71 -8.42
CA MET A 1 -6.42 -6.53 -8.58
C MET A 1 -6.63 -5.91 -9.95
N ASN A 2 -7.01 -4.64 -10.01
CA ASN A 2 -7.22 -3.90 -11.25
C ASN A 2 -6.05 -2.91 -11.51
N LEU A 3 -5.02 -3.35 -12.26
CA LEU A 3 -3.85 -2.50 -12.56
C LEU A 3 -4.19 -1.25 -13.36
N GLN A 4 -5.28 -1.27 -14.16
CA GLN A 4 -5.74 -0.08 -14.88
C GLN A 4 -6.26 0.98 -13.92
N ARG A 5 -7.03 0.56 -12.90
CA ARG A 5 -7.50 1.44 -11.82
C ARG A 5 -6.33 2.04 -11.05
N ILE A 6 -5.37 1.23 -10.61
CA ILE A 6 -4.18 1.73 -9.89
C ILE A 6 -3.43 2.77 -10.73
N LYS A 7 -3.23 2.50 -12.03
CA LYS A 7 -2.61 3.45 -12.95
C LYS A 7 -3.40 4.76 -13.05
N LEU A 8 -4.73 4.72 -13.11
CA LEU A 8 -5.55 5.93 -13.13
C LEU A 8 -5.40 6.73 -11.83
N LEU A 9 -5.42 6.04 -10.68
CA LEU A 9 -5.27 6.68 -9.37
C LEU A 9 -3.92 7.39 -9.21
N THR A 10 -2.85 6.93 -9.86
CA THR A 10 -1.54 7.64 -9.84
C THR A 10 -1.51 9.00 -10.51
N GLN A 11 -2.60 9.40 -11.19
CA GLN A 11 -2.76 10.77 -11.68
C GLN A 11 -2.95 11.77 -10.53
N LEU A 12 -3.48 11.30 -9.39
CA LEU A 12 -3.57 12.08 -8.16
C LEU A 12 -2.17 12.33 -7.59
N SER A 13 -2.04 13.46 -6.91
CA SER A 13 -0.88 13.77 -6.07
C SER A 13 -0.84 12.87 -4.83
N ILE A 14 0.34 12.79 -4.21
CA ILE A 14 0.51 12.07 -2.94
C ILE A 14 -0.48 12.56 -1.88
N GLY A 15 -0.62 13.89 -1.71
CA GLY A 15 -1.55 14.45 -0.73
C GLY A 15 -3.01 14.09 -1.01
N GLU A 16 -3.45 14.11 -2.27
CA GLU A 16 -4.81 13.67 -2.64
C GLU A 16 -5.04 12.18 -2.37
N LEU A 17 -4.01 11.34 -2.56
CA LEU A 17 -4.09 9.91 -2.25
C LEU A 17 -4.19 9.69 -0.74
N GLU A 18 -3.39 10.40 0.06
CA GLU A 18 -3.43 10.34 1.53
C GLU A 18 -4.79 10.80 2.09
N GLU A 19 -5.34 11.90 1.59
CA GLU A 19 -6.66 12.38 1.98
C GLU A 19 -7.75 11.33 1.69
N ARG A 20 -7.68 10.67 0.52
CA ARG A 20 -8.63 9.63 0.14
C ARG A 20 -8.50 8.37 0.99
N ILE A 21 -7.27 7.95 1.29
CA ILE A 21 -7.02 6.82 2.20
C ILE A 21 -7.62 7.12 3.58
N SER A 22 -7.33 8.29 4.15
CA SER A 22 -7.85 8.68 5.46
C SER A 22 -9.38 8.74 5.47
N MET A 23 -10.00 9.29 4.41
CA MET A 23 -11.46 9.29 4.26
C MET A 23 -12.03 7.87 4.27
N LEU A 24 -11.43 6.95 3.51
CA LEU A 24 -11.89 5.55 3.41
C LEU A 24 -11.70 4.78 4.71
N GLU A 25 -10.60 4.99 5.43
CA GLU A 25 -10.35 4.40 6.75
C GLU A 25 -11.38 4.88 7.78
N ASN A 26 -11.70 6.18 7.77
CA ASN A 26 -12.76 6.74 8.60
C ASN A 26 -14.12 6.13 8.28
N LEU A 27 -14.43 5.92 7.00
CA LEU A 27 -15.66 5.25 6.56
C LEU A 27 -15.69 3.77 6.97
N TYR A 28 -14.57 3.06 6.84
CA TYR A 28 -14.45 1.65 7.23
C TYR A 28 -14.83 1.43 8.69
N SER A 29 -14.38 2.33 9.60
CA SER A 29 -14.70 2.24 11.03
C SER A 29 -16.20 2.37 11.35
N GLN A 30 -16.97 2.96 10.44
CA GLN A 30 -18.41 3.24 10.58
C GLN A 30 -19.28 2.35 9.67
N ALA A 31 -18.67 1.60 8.76
CA ALA A 31 -19.37 0.82 7.75
C ALA A 31 -19.91 -0.50 8.32
N PRO A 32 -21.09 -0.95 7.87
CA PRO A 32 -21.58 -2.28 8.20
C PRO A 32 -20.66 -3.37 7.61
N ALA A 33 -20.62 -4.53 8.28
CA ALA A 33 -19.64 -5.58 8.03
C ALA A 33 -19.68 -6.18 6.62
N ASP A 34 -20.82 -6.09 5.95
CA ASP A 34 -21.02 -6.50 4.56
C ASP A 34 -20.33 -5.57 3.54
N SER A 35 -20.14 -4.29 3.90
CA SER A 35 -19.50 -3.27 3.06
C SER A 35 -18.00 -3.11 3.35
N GLN A 36 -17.52 -3.64 4.46
CA GLN A 36 -16.12 -3.57 4.89
C GLN A 36 -15.11 -4.22 3.91
N PRO A 37 -15.41 -5.37 3.27
CA PRO A 37 -14.49 -5.97 2.29
C PRO A 37 -14.24 -5.06 1.08
N ASP A 38 -15.29 -4.44 0.55
CA ASP A 38 -15.18 -3.54 -0.61
C ASP A 38 -14.35 -2.29 -0.27
N LEU A 39 -14.54 -1.75 0.94
CA LEU A 39 -13.74 -0.62 1.43
C LEU A 39 -12.26 -0.99 1.62
N ILE A 40 -11.97 -2.19 2.13
CA ILE A 40 -10.59 -2.69 2.23
C ILE A 40 -9.93 -2.80 0.86
N ASP A 41 -10.64 -3.35 -0.12
CA ASP A 41 -10.13 -3.46 -1.48
C ASP A 41 -9.86 -2.07 -2.09
N GLU A 42 -10.76 -1.12 -1.84
CA GLU A 42 -10.60 0.26 -2.29
C GLU A 42 -9.41 0.96 -1.62
N ILE A 43 -9.28 0.90 -0.29
CA ILE A 43 -8.10 1.39 0.45
C ILE A 43 -6.82 0.77 -0.12
N GLY A 44 -6.85 -0.54 -0.36
CA GLY A 44 -5.75 -1.28 -0.94
C GLY A 44 -5.32 -0.76 -2.32
N ASP A 45 -6.26 -0.34 -3.17
CA ASP A 45 -5.95 0.24 -4.48
C ASP A 45 -5.31 1.63 -4.36
N TYR A 46 -5.80 2.47 -3.45
CA TYR A 46 -5.22 3.78 -3.17
C TYR A 46 -3.80 3.70 -2.60
N LEU A 47 -3.54 2.78 -1.66
CA LEU A 47 -2.20 2.55 -1.11
C LEU A 47 -1.20 2.10 -2.19
N LYS A 48 -1.62 1.23 -3.12
CA LYS A 48 -0.78 0.80 -4.24
C LYS A 48 -0.49 1.94 -5.21
N ALA A 49 -1.47 2.81 -5.45
CA ALA A 49 -1.28 4.00 -6.26
C ALA A 49 -0.33 4.99 -5.58
N HIS A 50 -0.43 5.16 -4.26
CA HIS A 50 0.47 5.98 -3.46
C HIS A 50 1.92 5.47 -3.53
N ASP A 51 2.16 4.18 -3.30
CA ASP A 51 3.48 3.56 -3.45
C ASP A 51 4.07 3.78 -4.86
N LEU A 52 3.24 3.56 -5.90
CA LEU A 52 3.66 3.77 -7.28
C LEU A 52 4.01 5.24 -7.55
N ARG A 53 3.20 6.18 -7.06
CA ARG A 53 3.41 7.61 -7.25
C ARG A 53 4.66 8.09 -6.51
N SER A 54 4.89 7.61 -5.29
CA SER A 54 6.06 7.96 -4.48
C SER A 54 7.37 7.55 -5.16
N GLN A 55 7.41 6.35 -5.75
CA GLN A 55 8.57 5.92 -6.53
C GLN A 55 8.81 6.80 -7.77
N VAL A 56 7.74 7.21 -8.45
CA VAL A 56 7.83 8.06 -9.63
C VAL A 56 8.32 9.46 -9.27
N ASP A 57 7.78 10.05 -8.19
CA ASP A 57 8.23 11.35 -7.69
C ASP A 57 9.69 11.30 -7.20
N ALA A 58 10.16 10.13 -6.73
CA ALA A 58 11.57 9.86 -6.42
C ALA A 58 12.46 9.62 -7.66
N GLY A 59 11.91 9.72 -8.88
CA GLY A 59 12.65 9.61 -10.14
C GLY A 59 12.71 8.21 -10.74
N VAL A 60 11.95 7.24 -10.23
CA VAL A 60 11.84 5.92 -10.85
C VAL A 60 10.93 5.99 -12.07
N ASP A 61 11.36 5.39 -13.19
CA ASP A 61 10.51 5.26 -14.37
C ASP A 61 9.16 4.60 -14.04
N PHE A 62 8.07 5.18 -14.54
CA PHE A 62 6.72 4.72 -14.25
C PHE A 62 6.49 3.24 -14.62
N ASN A 63 6.98 2.80 -15.79
CA ASN A 63 6.78 1.42 -16.23
C ASN A 63 7.60 0.44 -15.39
N ARG A 64 8.79 0.86 -14.93
CA ARG A 64 9.60 0.11 -13.99
C ARG A 64 8.89 -0.04 -12.65
N ALA A 65 8.44 1.05 -12.04
CA ALA A 65 7.73 1.03 -10.77
C ALA A 65 6.43 0.20 -10.84
N LEU A 66 5.69 0.30 -11.95
CA LEU A 66 4.48 -0.51 -12.18
C LEU A 66 4.80 -2.00 -12.32
N ARG A 67 5.90 -2.35 -13.00
CA ARG A 67 6.35 -3.74 -13.15
C ARG A 67 6.80 -4.32 -11.81
N ASP A 68 7.49 -3.52 -11.00
CA ASP A 68 7.94 -3.92 -9.66
C ASP A 68 6.74 -4.12 -8.72
N LEU A 69 5.76 -3.22 -8.75
CA LEU A 69 4.48 -3.40 -8.05
C LEU A 69 3.78 -4.70 -8.50
N ALA A 70 3.63 -4.93 -9.81
CA ALA A 70 3.02 -6.14 -10.34
C ALA A 70 3.81 -7.42 -9.98
N ARG A 71 5.13 -7.32 -9.81
CA ARG A 71 5.98 -8.43 -9.35
C ARG A 71 5.75 -8.71 -7.86
N ARG A 72 5.77 -7.68 -7.01
CA ARG A 72 5.47 -7.79 -5.57
C ARG A 72 4.09 -8.41 -5.33
N MET A 73 3.09 -7.94 -6.05
CA MET A 73 1.72 -8.46 -5.93
C MET A 73 1.60 -9.94 -6.34
N ARG A 74 2.36 -10.40 -7.34
CA ARG A 74 2.40 -11.82 -7.73
C ARG A 74 3.16 -12.69 -6.73
N SER A 75 4.21 -12.17 -6.09
CA SER A 75 4.89 -12.90 -5.00
C SER A 75 4.00 -13.04 -3.78
N PHE A 76 3.20 -12.01 -3.45
CA PHE A 76 2.18 -12.12 -2.42
C PHE A 76 1.09 -13.13 -2.83
N GLY A 77 0.58 -13.08 -4.05
CA GLY A 77 -0.39 -14.08 -4.54
C GLY A 77 0.11 -15.52 -4.57
N ARG A 78 1.43 -15.77 -4.53
CA ARG A 78 2.02 -17.12 -4.38
C ARG A 78 2.21 -17.55 -2.92
N VAL A 79 2.19 -16.63 -1.96
CA VAL A 79 2.47 -16.90 -0.53
C VAL A 79 1.25 -16.61 0.35
N ILE A 80 0.23 -15.92 -0.16
CA ILE A 80 -0.82 -15.26 0.64
C ILE A 80 -2.14 -15.32 -0.13
N SER A 81 -2.98 -16.30 0.23
CA SER A 81 -4.44 -16.16 0.21
C SER A 81 -4.93 -15.38 1.44
N THR A 82 -4.03 -14.62 2.07
CA THR A 82 -4.27 -13.99 3.35
C THR A 82 -4.87 -12.60 3.10
N PRO A 83 -6.10 -12.34 3.56
CA PRO A 83 -6.75 -11.04 3.42
C PRO A 83 -5.91 -9.92 4.07
N TYR A 84 -6.06 -8.69 3.58
CA TYR A 84 -5.36 -7.50 4.10
C TYR A 84 -5.55 -7.31 5.63
N SER A 85 -6.67 -7.79 6.20
CA SER A 85 -6.91 -7.82 7.64
C SER A 85 -5.83 -8.61 8.41
N GLU A 86 -5.35 -9.73 7.88
CA GLU A 86 -4.27 -10.50 8.51
C GLU A 86 -2.90 -9.82 8.35
N TRP A 87 -2.73 -8.97 7.33
CA TRP A 87 -1.52 -8.16 7.19
C TRP A 87 -1.46 -7.07 8.27
N LEU A 88 -2.58 -6.39 8.54
CA LEU A 88 -2.70 -5.41 9.64
C LEU A 88 -2.46 -6.07 11.01
N SER A 89 -3.01 -7.27 11.24
CA SER A 89 -2.74 -8.02 12.48
C SER A 89 -1.27 -8.42 12.62
N LYS A 90 -0.58 -8.79 11.54
CA LYS A 90 0.85 -9.08 11.57
C LYS A 90 1.71 -7.83 11.81
N ALA A 91 1.42 -6.72 11.13
CA ALA A 91 2.15 -5.46 11.32
C ALA A 91 1.98 -4.89 12.74
N ALA A 92 0.80 -5.08 13.36
CA ALA A 92 0.55 -4.69 14.75
C ALA A 92 1.18 -5.68 15.77
N SER A 93 1.52 -6.90 15.35
CA SER A 93 2.10 -7.94 16.20
C SER A 93 3.63 -8.04 16.08
N ASP A 94 4.26 -7.24 15.21
CA ASP A 94 5.70 -7.19 15.02
C ASP A 94 6.26 -5.98 15.80
N PRO A 95 6.67 -6.14 17.07
CA PRO A 95 7.45 -5.10 17.73
C PRO A 95 8.78 -5.02 17.00
N THR A 96 9.02 -3.89 16.34
CA THR A 96 10.26 -3.47 15.68
C THR A 96 11.50 -4.23 16.17
N PRO A 97 12.35 -4.78 15.27
CA PRO A 97 13.60 -5.38 15.68
C PRO A 97 14.48 -4.28 16.27
N GLU A 98 14.69 -4.36 17.58
CA GLU A 98 15.84 -3.83 18.29
C GLU A 98 17.10 -4.40 17.64
N ASN A 99 17.56 -3.76 16.56
CA ASN A 99 18.93 -3.77 16.02
C ASN A 99 18.97 -2.92 14.75
N ALA A 100 18.59 -1.65 14.87
CA ALA A 100 19.26 -0.61 14.10
C ALA A 100 20.71 -0.55 14.59
N LYS A 101 21.57 -1.45 14.08
CA LYS A 101 23.01 -1.20 14.08
C LYS A 101 23.23 -0.03 13.13
N ILE A 102 23.15 1.16 13.71
CA ILE A 102 23.67 2.39 13.17
C ILE A 102 25.17 2.12 12.97
N ASP A 103 25.56 1.83 11.74
CA ASP A 103 26.96 1.91 11.33
C ASP A 103 27.32 3.39 11.40
N GLN A 104 27.87 3.78 12.55
CA GLN A 104 28.43 5.10 12.77
C GLN A 104 29.67 5.20 11.89
N TYR A 105 29.59 5.98 10.80
CA TYR A 105 30.77 6.72 10.36
C TYR A 105 31.04 7.82 11.38
N PRO A 106 32.28 7.96 11.86
CA PRO A 106 33.09 9.05 11.30
C PRO A 106 34.60 8.76 11.13
N ASP A 107 35.17 9.47 10.13
CA ASP A 107 36.57 9.78 9.76
C ASP A 107 37.65 8.68 9.76
#